data_AF-A0A2H0NLV6-F1
#
_entry.id   AF-A0A2H0NLV6-F1
#
_cell.length_a   1.000
_cell.length_b   1.000
_cell.length_c   1.000
_cell.angle_alpha   90.00
_cell.angle_beta   90.00
_cell.angle_gamma   90.00
#
_symmetry.space_group_name_H-M   'P 1'
#
loop_
_entity.id
_entity.type
_entity.pdbx_description
1 polymer ?
#
loop_
_entity_poly.entity_id
_entity_poly.type
_entity_poly.pdbx_seq_one_letter_code
_entity_poly.pdbx_strand_id
1 'polypeptide(L)'
;MAQFEAAGLITRHQFEGGQTVFELERGPHHDHIVCVRCGRVEEFFDKVIEERQREIAEKLGFTLSDHALTLYGECNSKNCPGRKG
;
A
#
# COMPACT_ATOMS: atom_id res chain seq x y z
N MET A 1 -11.46 -16.20 -8.38
CA MET A 1 -10.41 -15.41 -7.70
C MET A 1 -9.60 -16.26 -6.71
N ALA A 2 -10.22 -17.07 -5.84
CA ALA A 2 -9.50 -17.98 -4.92
C ALA A 2 -8.44 -18.89 -5.59
N GLN A 3 -8.64 -19.25 -6.85
CA GLN A 3 -7.72 -20.11 -7.63
C GLN A 3 -6.44 -19.38 -8.06
N PHE A 4 -6.49 -18.05 -8.24
CA PHE A 4 -5.35 -17.21 -8.60
C PHE A 4 -4.57 -16.75 -7.37
N GLU A 5 -5.27 -16.47 -6.25
CA GLU A 5 -4.63 -16.23 -4.95
C GLU A 5 -3.85 -17.46 -4.48
N ALA A 6 -4.43 -18.66 -4.58
CA ALA A 6 -3.76 -19.91 -4.20
C ALA A 6 -2.54 -20.24 -5.09
N ALA A 7 -2.48 -19.67 -6.29
CA ALA A 7 -1.38 -19.83 -7.22
C ALA A 7 -0.28 -18.75 -7.04
N GLY A 8 -0.39 -17.87 -6.04
CA GLY A 8 0.51 -16.72 -5.82
C GLY A 8 0.23 -15.53 -6.74
N LEU A 9 -0.35 -15.76 -7.92
CA LEU A 9 -0.49 -14.79 -9.01
C LEU A 9 -1.18 -13.47 -8.65
N ILE A 10 -1.92 -13.43 -7.54
CA ILE A 10 -2.62 -12.24 -7.06
C ILE A 10 -2.45 -12.09 -5.56
N THR A 11 -2.00 -10.92 -5.11
CA THR A 11 -2.02 -10.52 -3.69
C THR A 11 -3.32 -9.80 -3.38
N ARG A 12 -3.97 -10.20 -2.28
CA ARG A 12 -5.18 -9.54 -1.78
C ARG A 12 -4.84 -8.60 -0.64
N HIS A 13 -5.02 -7.30 -0.87
CA HIS A 13 -4.95 -6.30 0.19
C HIS A 13 -6.36 -5.99 0.70
N GLN A 14 -6.58 -6.18 2.00
CA GLN A 14 -7.81 -5.79 2.67
C GLN A 14 -7.55 -4.55 3.52
N PHE A 15 -8.05 -3.40 3.05
CA PHE A 15 -7.87 -2.12 3.73
C PHE A 15 -9.00 -1.87 4.75
N GLU A 16 -8.66 -1.15 5.81
CA GLU A 16 -9.66 -0.66 6.77
C GLU A 16 -10.68 0.23 6.05
N GLY A 17 -11.98 -0.13 6.14
CA GLY A 17 -13.06 0.48 5.34
C GLY A 17 -13.74 -0.49 4.36
N GLY A 18 -13.31 -1.75 4.32
CA GLY A 18 -14.00 -2.82 3.57
C GLY A 18 -13.59 -2.94 2.11
N GLN A 19 -12.57 -2.19 1.68
CA GLN A 19 -12.05 -2.29 0.33
C GLN A 19 -11.07 -3.44 0.20
N THR A 20 -11.24 -4.19 -0.88
CA THR A 20 -10.31 -5.24 -1.28
C THR A 20 -9.69 -4.84 -2.61
N VAL A 21 -8.37 -4.71 -2.65
CA VAL A 21 -7.60 -4.54 -3.88
C VAL A 21 -6.89 -5.85 -4.18
N PHE A 22 -6.92 -6.24 -5.45
CA PHE A 22 -6.25 -7.41 -5.97
C PHE A 22 -5.14 -6.93 -6.89
N GLU A 23 -3.90 -7.24 -6.54
CA GLU A 23 -2.72 -6.86 -7.32
C GLU A 23 -2.10 -8.06 -7.99
N LEU A 24 -1.68 -7.91 -9.25
CA LEU A 24 -0.92 -8.92 -9.95
C LEU A 24 0.50 -8.95 -9.40
N GLU A 25 0.99 -10.15 -9.09
CA GLU A 25 2.27 -10.40 -8.39
C GLU A 25 3.55 -9.93 -9.15
N ARG A 26 3.41 -9.25 -10.30
CA ARG A 26 4.53 -8.96 -11.23
C ARG A 26 4.62 -7.49 -11.65
N GLY A 27 4.16 -6.56 -10.81
CA GLY A 27 4.42 -5.12 -10.96
C GLY A 27 5.75 -4.70 -10.34
N PRO A 28 6.28 -3.51 -10.67
CA PRO A 28 7.34 -2.86 -9.88
C PRO A 28 6.90 -2.68 -8.41
N HIS A 29 7.85 -2.72 -7.47
CA HIS A 29 7.60 -2.42 -6.06
C HIS A 29 6.96 -1.04 -5.88
N HIS A 30 5.89 -0.98 -5.10
CA HIS A 30 5.16 0.24 -4.76
C HIS A 30 4.43 0.05 -3.43
N ASP A 31 4.13 1.17 -2.80
CA ASP A 31 3.36 1.29 -1.57
C ASP A 31 1.98 1.89 -1.84
N HIS A 32 1.10 1.89 -0.85
CA HIS A 32 -0.28 2.37 -1.01
C HIS A 32 -0.62 3.52 -0.07
N ILE A 33 -1.43 4.47 -0.54
CA ILE A 33 -2.17 5.39 0.32
C ILE A 33 -3.68 5.22 0.12
N VAL A 34 -4.42 5.11 1.22
CA VAL A 34 -5.86 4.86 1.24
C VAL A 34 -6.59 6.04 1.87
N CYS A 35 -7.59 6.55 1.16
CA CYS A 35 -8.50 7.54 1.68
C CYS A 35 -9.54 6.90 2.61
N VAL A 36 -9.52 7.23 3.90
CA VAL A 36 -10.45 6.68 4.91
C VAL A 36 -11.89 7.17 4.75
N ARG A 37 -12.14 8.15 3.85
CA ARG A 37 -13.46 8.76 3.61
C ARG A 37 -14.17 8.21 2.39
N CYS A 38 -13.44 7.99 1.30
CA CYS A 38 -14.02 7.53 0.03
C CYS A 38 -13.46 6.21 -0.47
N GLY A 39 -12.46 5.65 0.20
CA GLY A 39 -11.79 4.44 -0.25
C GLY A 39 -10.95 4.62 -1.53
N ARG A 40 -10.50 5.83 -1.83
CA ARG A 40 -9.55 5.99 -2.94
C ARG A 40 -8.22 5.36 -2.53
N VAL A 41 -7.68 4.48 -3.36
CA VAL A 41 -6.33 3.92 -3.21
C VAL A 41 -5.45 4.52 -4.32
N GLU A 42 -4.24 4.91 -3.96
CA GLU A 42 -3.21 5.35 -4.91
C GLU A 42 -1.91 4.61 -4.60
N GLU A 43 -1.21 4.20 -5.65
CA GLU A 43 0.13 3.62 -5.58
C GLU A 43 1.17 4.75 -5.53
N PHE A 44 2.25 4.55 -4.78
CA PHE A 44 3.41 5.44 -4.82
C PHE A 44 4.71 4.67 -4.59
N PHE A 45 5.83 5.32 -4.93
CA PHE A 45 7.16 4.85 -4.59
C PHE A 45 7.99 6.04 -4.16
N ASP A 46 8.66 5.94 -3.01
CA ASP A 46 9.53 6.99 -2.52
C ASP A 46 10.89 6.44 -2.08
N LYS A 47 11.93 6.80 -2.85
CA LYS A 47 13.30 6.33 -2.62
C LYS A 47 13.84 6.70 -1.23
N VAL A 48 13.40 7.81 -0.66
CA VAL A 48 13.86 8.25 0.67
C VAL A 48 13.24 7.37 1.74
N ILE A 49 11.95 7.05 1.66
CA ILE A 49 11.30 6.11 2.58
C ILE A 49 12.00 4.75 2.54
N GLU A 50 12.25 4.22 1.34
CA GLU A 50 12.97 2.96 1.11
C GLU A 50 14.35 2.92 1.79
N GLU A 51 15.14 3.97 1.58
CA GLU A 51 16.47 4.10 2.20
C GLU A 51 16.38 4.14 3.72
N ARG A 52 15.42 4.88 4.27
CA ARG A 52 15.23 4.98 5.73
C ARG A 52 14.79 3.67 6.36
N GLN A 53 13.94 2.89 5.71
CA GLN A 53 13.57 1.56 6.20
C GLN A 53 14.78 0.62 6.25
N ARG A 54 15.62 0.60 5.21
CA ARG A 54 16.87 -0.19 5.18
C ARG A 54 17.82 0.24 6.29
N GLU A 55 18.07 1.55 6.45
CA GLU A 55 18.94 2.08 7.50
C GLU A 55 18.47 1.69 8.91
N ILE A 56 17.15 1.70 9.16
CA ILE A 56 16.59 1.28 10.45
C ILE A 56 16.78 -0.22 10.67
N ALA A 57 16.53 -1.05 9.66
CA ALA A 57 16.73 -2.49 9.74
C ALA A 57 18.19 -2.82 10.06
N GLU A 58 19.14 -2.20 9.35
CA GLU A 58 20.59 -2.38 9.59
C GLU A 58 21.00 -1.98 11.01
N LYS A 59 20.53 -0.83 11.49
CA LYS A 59 20.80 -0.36 12.87
C LYS A 59 20.28 -1.30 13.94
N LEU A 60 19.22 -2.04 13.65
CA LEU A 60 18.62 -3.02 14.55
C LEU A 60 19.19 -4.44 14.34
N GLY A 61 20.15 -4.62 13.42
CA GLY A 61 20.79 -5.90 13.15
C GLY A 61 19.96 -6.83 12.25
N PHE A 62 19.04 -6.30 11.45
CA PHE A 62 18.23 -7.04 10.50
C PHE A 62 18.69 -6.82 9.05
N THR A 63 18.56 -7.85 8.22
CA THR A 63 18.60 -7.73 6.75
C THR A 63 17.17 -7.67 6.24
N LEU A 64 16.79 -6.55 5.62
CA LEU A 64 15.43 -6.36 5.10
C LEU A 64 15.23 -7.19 3.84
N SER A 65 14.32 -8.17 3.89
CA SER A 65 13.96 -9.00 2.73
C SER A 65 12.82 -8.43 1.90
N ASP A 66 11.85 -7.79 2.58
CA ASP A 66 10.64 -7.22 1.97
C ASP A 66 9.97 -6.25 2.97
N HIS A 67 8.99 -5.47 2.52
CA HIS A 67 8.10 -4.70 3.39
C HIS A 67 6.72 -4.46 2.74
N ALA A 68 5.76 -4.06 3.56
CA ALA A 68 4.47 -3.57 3.11
C ALA A 68 4.17 -2.24 3.82
N LEU A 69 4.01 -1.16 3.06
CA LEU A 69 3.62 0.15 3.59
C LEU A 69 2.26 0.56 3.05
N THR A 70 1.35 0.89 3.98
CA THR A 70 0.07 1.50 3.66
C THR A 70 -0.11 2.74 4.52
N LEU A 71 -0.31 3.88 3.88
CA LEU A 71 -0.68 5.14 4.52
C LEU A 71 -2.20 5.31 4.51
N TYR A 72 -2.77 5.86 5.59
CA TYR A 72 -4.20 6.14 5.69
C TYR A 72 -4.41 7.64 5.90
N GLY A 73 -5.24 8.27 5.05
CA GLY A 73 -5.45 9.72 5.09
C GLY A 73 -6.78 10.15 4.50
N GLU A 74 -6.99 11.46 4.35
CA GLU A 74 -8.15 12.03 3.64
C GLU A 74 -7.67 12.61 2.31
N CYS A 75 -8.20 12.11 1.18
CA CYS A 75 -7.79 12.61 -0.13
C CYS A 75 -8.51 13.93 -0.48
N ASN A 76 -7.83 14.78 -1.26
CA ASN A 76 -8.35 16.06 -1.72
C ASN A 76 -9.20 15.95 -3.02
N SER A 77 -9.66 14.74 -3.37
CA SER A 77 -10.48 14.54 -4.57
C SER A 77 -11.77 15.34 -4.49
N LYS A 78 -12.19 15.96 -5.59
CA LYS A 78 -13.43 16.76 -5.66
C LYS A 78 -14.67 15.96 -5.24
N ASN A 79 -14.65 14.65 -5.49
CA ASN A 79 -15.75 13.74 -5.20
C ASN A 79 -15.60 13.01 -3.85
N CYS A 80 -14.61 13.39 -3.04
CA CYS A 80 -14.43 12.82 -1.70
C CYS A 80 -15.42 13.48 -0.73
N PRO A 81 -16.23 12.71 0.03
CA PRO A 81 -17.19 13.26 0.99
C PRO A 81 -16.50 13.96 2.17
N GLY A 82 -15.20 13.71 2.40
CA GLY A 82 -14.41 14.35 3.44
C GLY A 82 -13.65 15.60 3.00
N ARG A 83 -13.80 16.06 1.75
CA ARG A 83 -13.06 17.23 1.24
C ARG A 83 -13.45 18.49 2.01
N LYS A 84 -12.49 19.07 2.73
CA LYS A 84 -12.60 20.45 3.24
C LYS A 84 -12.35 21.39 2.06
N GLY A 85 -13.31 22.30 1.83
CA GLY A 85 -13.28 23.28 0.73
C GLY A 85 -12.07 24.19 0.77
#